data_AF-A0A0B8WVM8-F1
#
_entry.id   AF-A0A0B8WVM8-F1
#
_cell.length_a   1.000
_cell.length_b   1.000
_cell.length_c   1.000
_cell.angle_alpha   90.00
_cell.angle_beta   90.00
_cell.angle_gamma   90.00
#
_symmetry.space_group_name_H-M   'P 1'
#
loop_
_entity.id
_entity.type
_entity.pdbx_description
1 polymer ?
#
loop_
_entity_poly.entity_id
_entity_poly.type
_entity_poly.pdbx_seq_one_letter_code
_entity_poly.pdbx_strand_id
1 'polypeptide(L)'
;MKLLLWIVFGLILGPGLTDISLPSWLADLSQLAGAIFLFFAGWELQFIDLRKEARFYGLVFLGSFVIPFAAGYFFFEGNLFISVALGISALPVAIQILKEKNIYNTVLARRTVTLASLCDIVAWMFLAFLLPEKDILSWLLSHWVVLAFFVGLLWGRWRPPPRHWMLPIIQMWICAPIFFIVLGWKINILHLFSWKTFGWIFGVAVLSKVLGTYVFARIAGQKHAEAFNLSFLLNARGAMEILAASYAYNAQLISGDVFAALVLLGLVTALMAIPTVKE
;
A
#
# COMPACT_ATOMS: atom_id res chain seq x y z
N MET A 1 1.43 4.41 13.71
CA MET A 1 1.34 3.12 14.44
C MET A 1 -0.05 2.43 14.45
N LYS A 2 -1.17 3.16 14.51
CA LYS A 2 -2.50 2.56 14.78
C LYS A 2 -2.97 1.51 13.77
N LEU A 3 -2.74 1.73 12.47
CA LEU A 3 -3.15 0.78 11.41
C LEU A 3 -2.46 -0.58 11.52
N LEU A 4 -1.16 -0.58 11.84
CA LEU A 4 -0.38 -1.81 12.01
C LEU A 4 -0.86 -2.61 13.23
N LEU A 5 -1.22 -1.92 14.32
CA LEU A 5 -1.78 -2.57 15.51
C LEU A 5 -3.06 -3.33 15.19
N TRP A 6 -3.93 -2.77 14.34
CA TRP A 6 -5.16 -3.44 13.92
C TRP A 6 -4.88 -4.71 13.10
N ILE A 7 -3.89 -4.69 12.20
CA ILE A 7 -3.49 -5.88 11.44
C ILE A 7 -2.93 -6.95 12.38
N VAL A 8 -2.01 -6.56 13.28
CA VAL A 8 -1.39 -7.50 14.24
C VAL A 8 -2.45 -8.10 15.16
N PHE A 9 -3.41 -7.31 15.61
CA PHE A 9 -4.53 -7.81 16.41
C PHE A 9 -5.37 -8.84 15.63
N GLY A 10 -5.64 -8.57 14.35
CA GLY A 10 -6.27 -9.53 13.45
C GLY A 10 -5.50 -10.83 13.32
N LEU A 11 -4.18 -10.75 13.12
CA LEU A 11 -3.31 -11.92 13.02
C LEU A 11 -3.34 -12.79 14.29
N ILE A 12 -3.44 -12.16 15.47
CA ILE A 12 -3.54 -12.85 16.75
C ILE A 12 -4.89 -13.57 16.88
N LEU A 13 -5.98 -12.97 16.41
CA LEU A 13 -7.31 -13.59 16.40
C LEU A 13 -7.51 -14.60 15.26
N GLY A 14 -6.58 -14.66 14.32
CA GLY A 14 -6.67 -15.52 13.15
C GLY A 14 -6.54 -17.02 13.46
N PRO A 15 -6.90 -17.89 12.49
CA PRO A 15 -6.79 -19.35 12.58
C PRO A 15 -5.35 -19.84 12.74
N GLY A 16 -4.35 -18.97 12.55
CA GLY A 16 -2.95 -19.32 12.81
C GLY A 16 -2.63 -19.43 14.30
N LEU A 17 -3.30 -18.65 15.16
CA LEU A 17 -3.03 -18.59 16.60
C LEU A 17 -4.24 -19.01 17.46
N THR A 18 -5.46 -18.86 16.96
CA THR A 18 -6.68 -19.25 17.66
C THR A 18 -7.60 -20.00 16.70
N ASP A 19 -8.34 -21.02 17.15
CA ASP A 19 -9.28 -21.76 16.30
C ASP A 19 -10.60 -21.00 16.04
N ILE A 20 -10.62 -19.67 16.19
CA ILE A 20 -11.83 -18.87 16.05
C ILE A 20 -12.10 -18.61 14.56
N SER A 21 -13.20 -19.17 14.06
CA SER A 21 -13.67 -18.91 12.70
C SER A 21 -14.18 -17.47 12.55
N LEU A 22 -13.76 -16.80 11.48
CA LEU A 22 -14.27 -15.48 11.14
C LEU A 22 -15.76 -15.56 10.73
N PRO A 23 -16.67 -14.84 11.41
CA PRO A 23 -18.08 -14.82 11.01
C PRO A 23 -18.26 -14.20 9.61
N SER A 24 -19.17 -14.76 8.81
CA SER A 24 -19.43 -14.29 7.43
C SER A 24 -19.83 -12.82 7.37
N TRP A 25 -20.75 -12.38 8.24
CA TRP A 25 -21.21 -10.99 8.31
C TRP A 25 -20.07 -10.00 8.59
N LEU A 26 -19.04 -10.42 9.33
CA LEU A 26 -17.89 -9.58 9.66
C LEU A 26 -16.96 -9.44 8.45
N ALA A 27 -16.88 -10.46 7.59
CA ALA A 27 -16.17 -10.39 6.32
C ALA A 27 -16.84 -9.40 5.36
N ASP A 28 -18.17 -9.40 5.26
CA ASP A 28 -18.91 -8.46 4.40
C ASP A 28 -18.80 -7.03 4.93
N LEU A 29 -18.96 -6.85 6.25
CA LEU A 29 -18.79 -5.56 6.91
C LEU A 29 -17.38 -4.99 6.72
N SER A 30 -16.35 -5.86 6.74
CA SER A 30 -14.96 -5.46 6.48
C SER A 30 -14.75 -4.93 5.07
N GLN A 31 -15.35 -5.56 4.05
CA GLN A 31 -15.26 -5.04 2.67
C GLN A 31 -15.88 -3.65 2.56
N LEU A 32 -17.04 -3.43 3.19
CA LEU A 32 -17.69 -2.12 3.24
C LEU A 32 -16.84 -1.08 3.98
N ALA A 33 -16.30 -1.46 5.15
CA ALA A 33 -15.40 -0.60 5.92
C ALA A 33 -14.14 -0.24 5.12
N GLY A 34 -13.57 -1.21 4.39
CA GLY A 34 -12.43 -1.02 3.50
C GLY A 34 -12.74 -0.07 2.35
N ALA A 35 -13.90 -0.22 1.71
CA ALA A 35 -14.33 0.65 0.61
C ALA A 35 -14.52 2.09 1.08
N ILE A 36 -15.18 2.30 2.23
CA ILE A 36 -15.34 3.63 2.84
C ILE A 36 -13.98 4.22 3.21
N PHE A 37 -13.09 3.41 3.81
CA PHE A 37 -11.74 3.83 4.17
C PHE A 37 -10.94 4.29 2.95
N LEU A 38 -10.98 3.53 1.87
CA LEU A 38 -10.27 3.82 0.62
C LEU A 38 -10.90 4.99 -0.15
N PHE A 39 -12.22 5.12 -0.14
CA PHE A 39 -12.91 6.27 -0.71
C PHE A 39 -12.46 7.58 -0.05
N PHE A 40 -12.43 7.64 1.29
CA PHE A 40 -11.97 8.84 1.98
C PHE A 40 -10.47 9.10 1.76
N ALA A 41 -9.64 8.05 1.68
CA ALA A 41 -8.24 8.20 1.31
C ALA A 41 -8.09 8.78 -0.11
N GLY A 42 -8.90 8.33 -1.07
CA GLY A 42 -8.97 8.89 -2.41
C GLY A 42 -9.46 10.34 -2.42
N TRP A 43 -10.47 10.66 -1.62
CA TRP A 43 -11.02 12.02 -1.52
C TRP A 43 -10.03 13.02 -0.89
N GLU A 44 -9.22 12.59 0.08
CA GLU A 44 -8.19 13.44 0.68
C GLU A 44 -7.07 13.81 -0.31
N LEU A 45 -6.91 13.05 -1.40
CA LEU A 45 -5.89 13.32 -2.40
C LEU A 45 -6.20 14.58 -3.21
N GLN A 46 -5.40 15.61 -2.96
CA GLN A 46 -5.32 16.79 -3.80
C GLN A 46 -4.17 16.63 -4.78
N PHE A 47 -4.49 16.38 -6.05
CA PHE A 47 -3.47 16.40 -7.09
C PHE A 47 -2.90 17.81 -7.24
N ILE A 48 -1.59 17.90 -7.15
CA ILE A 48 -0.85 19.08 -7.56
C ILE A 48 -0.66 19.02 -9.07
N ASP A 49 -0.50 20.17 -9.69
CA ASP A 49 -0.13 20.27 -11.09
C ASP A 49 1.24 19.62 -11.33
N LEU A 50 1.21 18.34 -11.72
CA LEU A 50 2.38 17.50 -11.98
C LEU A 50 3.29 18.11 -13.04
N ARG A 51 2.76 18.96 -13.93
CA ARG A 51 3.53 19.54 -15.05
C ARG A 51 4.68 20.40 -14.56
N LYS A 52 4.50 21.10 -13.43
CA LYS A 52 5.52 22.02 -12.89
C LYS A 52 6.78 21.29 -12.40
N GLU A 53 6.62 20.07 -11.92
CA GLU A 53 7.71 19.23 -11.39
C GLU A 53 7.80 17.89 -12.12
N ALA A 54 7.40 17.84 -13.40
CA ALA A 54 7.26 16.58 -14.15
C ALA A 54 8.55 15.77 -14.19
N ARG A 55 9.71 16.43 -14.32
CA ARG A 55 11.02 15.78 -14.27
C ARG A 55 11.28 15.10 -12.93
N PHE A 56 10.92 15.74 -11.81
CA PHE A 56 11.09 15.16 -10.49
C PHE A 56 10.17 13.94 -10.33
N TYR A 57 8.88 14.08 -10.61
CA TYR A 57 7.92 12.99 -10.46
C TYR A 57 8.25 11.80 -11.36
N GLY A 58 8.63 12.04 -12.61
CA GLY A 58 9.02 10.98 -13.55
C GLY A 58 10.27 10.22 -13.09
N LEU A 59 11.33 10.93 -12.68
CA LEU A 59 12.55 10.29 -12.19
C LEU A 59 12.28 9.47 -10.93
N VAL A 60 11.62 10.05 -9.92
CA VAL A 60 11.38 9.33 -8.68
C VAL A 60 10.44 8.15 -8.89
N PHE A 61 9.43 8.26 -9.76
CA PHE A 61 8.58 7.13 -10.13
C PHE A 61 9.37 5.97 -10.76
N LEU A 62 10.35 6.25 -11.63
CA LEU A 62 11.26 5.21 -12.15
C LEU A 62 11.96 4.48 -11.00
N GLY A 63 12.50 5.24 -10.03
CA GLY A 63 13.18 4.68 -8.86
C GLY A 63 12.26 3.92 -7.89
N SER A 64 11.04 4.39 -7.67
CA SER A 64 10.14 3.86 -6.63
C SER A 64 9.19 2.78 -7.11
N PHE A 65 8.93 2.70 -8.42
CA PHE A 65 8.03 1.73 -9.03
C PHE A 65 8.75 0.84 -10.05
N VAL A 66 9.36 1.43 -11.08
CA VAL A 66 9.91 0.67 -12.22
C VAL A 66 11.13 -0.17 -11.81
N ILE A 67 12.03 0.36 -10.98
CA ILE A 67 13.18 -0.40 -10.48
C ILE A 67 12.75 -1.59 -9.61
N PRO A 68 11.87 -1.44 -8.60
CA PRO A 68 11.33 -2.58 -7.85
C PRO A 68 10.56 -3.57 -8.71
N PHE A 69 9.78 -3.09 -9.67
CA PHE A 69 9.07 -3.95 -10.62
C PHE A 69 10.03 -4.80 -11.44
N ALA A 70 11.04 -4.18 -12.05
CA ALA A 70 12.04 -4.89 -12.83
C ALA A 70 12.82 -5.88 -11.96
N ALA A 71 13.21 -5.49 -10.74
CA ALA A 71 13.85 -6.40 -9.79
C ALA A 71 12.93 -7.60 -9.48
N GLY A 72 11.64 -7.36 -9.26
CA GLY A 72 10.66 -8.43 -9.10
C GLY A 72 10.62 -9.38 -10.29
N TYR A 73 10.61 -8.83 -11.51
CA TYR A 73 10.57 -9.64 -12.73
C TYR A 73 11.82 -10.52 -12.86
N PHE A 74 13.02 -9.95 -12.64
CA PHE A 74 14.28 -10.69 -12.79
C PHE A 74 14.55 -11.68 -11.66
N PHE A 75 14.25 -11.33 -10.41
CA PHE A 75 14.57 -12.17 -9.24
C PHE A 75 13.48 -13.19 -8.88
N PHE A 76 12.29 -13.09 -9.49
CA PHE A 76 11.15 -13.99 -9.26
C PHE A 76 10.63 -14.60 -10.55
N GLU A 77 11.55 -14.95 -11.45
CA GLU A 77 11.30 -15.79 -12.64
C GLU A 77 10.13 -15.28 -13.52
N GLY A 78 10.03 -13.96 -13.68
CA GLY A 78 9.00 -13.34 -14.50
C GLY A 78 7.61 -13.29 -13.87
N ASN A 79 7.47 -13.57 -12.57
CA ASN A 79 6.19 -13.45 -11.88
C ASN A 79 5.72 -11.98 -11.84
N LEU A 80 4.80 -11.64 -12.74
CA LEU A 80 4.28 -10.28 -12.90
C LEU A 80 3.55 -9.79 -11.65
N PHE A 81 2.89 -10.68 -10.91
CA PHE A 81 2.19 -10.28 -9.70
C PHE A 81 3.18 -9.84 -8.60
N ILE A 82 4.21 -10.65 -8.33
CA ILE A 82 5.27 -10.28 -7.38
C ILE A 82 5.96 -8.99 -7.85
N SER A 83 6.21 -8.86 -9.15
CA SER A 83 6.80 -7.65 -9.75
C SER A 83 5.98 -6.40 -9.44
N VAL A 84 4.66 -6.44 -9.65
CA VAL A 84 3.76 -5.32 -9.29
C VAL A 84 3.75 -5.09 -7.79
N ALA A 85 3.66 -6.15 -6.98
CA ALA A 85 3.65 -6.05 -5.52
C ALA A 85 4.88 -5.34 -4.98
N LEU A 86 6.07 -5.60 -5.54
CA LEU A 86 7.29 -4.88 -5.16
C LEU A 86 7.26 -3.38 -5.50
N GLY A 87 6.50 -3.00 -6.53
CA GLY A 87 6.28 -1.61 -6.95
C GLY A 87 5.27 -0.83 -6.09
N ILE A 88 4.38 -1.50 -5.35
CA ILE A 88 3.33 -0.86 -4.54
C ILE A 88 3.92 -0.06 -3.37
N SER A 89 3.31 1.09 -3.05
CA SER A 89 3.65 1.96 -1.92
C SER A 89 2.38 2.31 -1.17
N ALA A 90 2.32 2.10 0.15
CA ALA A 90 1.07 2.31 0.88
C ALA A 90 0.86 3.79 1.26
N LEU A 91 0.09 4.49 0.43
CA LEU A 91 -0.29 5.87 0.68
C LEU A 91 -0.84 6.14 2.10
N PRO A 92 -1.80 5.35 2.64
CA PRO A 92 -2.37 5.64 3.96
C PRO A 92 -1.34 5.56 5.09
N VAL A 93 -0.37 4.66 4.95
CA VAL A 93 0.72 4.50 5.92
C VAL A 93 1.66 5.70 5.85
N ALA A 94 2.06 6.11 4.64
CA ALA A 94 2.92 7.27 4.46
C ALA A 94 2.28 8.56 5.01
N ILE A 95 0.99 8.81 4.73
CA ILE A 95 0.23 9.95 5.28
C ILE A 95 0.26 9.93 6.81
N GLN A 96 0.01 8.77 7.42
CA GLN A 96 -0.01 8.66 8.86
C GLN A 96 1.37 8.92 9.48
N ILE A 97 2.45 8.43 8.88
CA ILE A 97 3.83 8.72 9.31
C ILE A 97 4.09 10.23 9.22
N LEU A 98 3.71 10.86 8.13
CA LEU A 98 3.87 12.31 7.93
C LEU A 98 3.08 13.14 8.96
N LYS A 99 1.86 12.70 9.31
CA LYS A 99 1.04 13.32 10.36
C LYS A 99 1.65 13.11 11.75
N GLU A 100 2.11 11.89 12.07
CA GLU A 100 2.78 11.56 13.34
C GLU A 100 4.08 12.36 13.55
N LYS A 101 4.79 12.67 12.46
CA LYS A 101 6.01 13.49 12.47
C LYS A 101 5.76 15.00 12.32
N ASN A 102 4.50 15.46 12.33
CA ASN A 102 4.12 16.87 12.13
C ASN A 102 4.62 17.53 10.82
N ILE A 103 5.03 16.74 9.82
CA ILE A 103 5.56 17.23 8.53
C ILE A 103 4.54 17.13 7.39
N TYR A 104 3.27 16.84 7.68
CA TYR A 104 2.21 16.66 6.66
C TYR A 104 1.99 17.88 5.74
N ASN A 105 2.27 19.09 6.24
CA ASN A 105 2.09 20.32 5.47
C ASN A 105 3.34 20.72 4.66
N THR A 106 4.38 19.87 4.62
CA THR A 106 5.65 20.16 3.94
C THR A 106 5.63 19.79 2.45
N VAL A 107 6.64 20.25 1.71
CA VAL A 107 6.88 19.85 0.32
C VAL A 107 7.17 18.35 0.21
N LEU A 108 7.90 17.78 1.17
CA LEU A 108 8.19 16.35 1.23
C LEU A 108 6.90 15.51 1.32
N ALA A 109 5.98 15.90 2.21
CA ALA A 109 4.69 15.22 2.36
C ALA A 109 3.90 15.25 1.05
N ARG A 110 3.79 16.44 0.45
CA ARG A 110 3.12 16.66 -0.83
C ARG A 110 3.68 15.76 -1.96
N ARG A 111 5.01 15.72 -2.11
CA ARG A 111 5.70 14.89 -3.11
C ARG A 111 5.49 13.40 -2.84
N THR A 112 5.63 12.97 -1.59
CA THR A 112 5.44 11.58 -1.15
C THR A 112 4.03 11.09 -1.46
N VAL A 113 3.01 11.85 -1.04
CA VAL A 113 1.59 11.54 -1.26
C VAL A 113 1.31 11.38 -2.75
N THR A 114 1.78 12.33 -3.56
CA THR A 114 1.58 12.30 -5.01
C THR A 114 2.24 11.08 -5.66
N LEU A 115 3.49 10.78 -5.30
CA LEU A 115 4.23 9.63 -5.84
C LEU A 115 3.61 8.29 -5.40
N ALA A 116 3.22 8.17 -4.13
CA ALA A 116 2.55 6.98 -3.62
C ALA A 116 1.23 6.72 -4.36
N SER A 117 0.45 7.77 -4.61
CA SER A 117 -0.78 7.66 -5.42
C SER A 117 -0.50 7.24 -6.86
N LEU A 118 0.55 7.78 -7.50
CA LEU A 118 0.93 7.36 -8.84
C LEU A 118 1.35 5.89 -8.88
N CYS A 119 2.13 5.43 -7.91
CA CYS A 119 2.49 4.02 -7.76
C CYS A 119 1.25 3.14 -7.58
N ASP A 120 0.31 3.53 -6.72
CA ASP A 120 -0.92 2.78 -6.50
C ASP A 120 -1.78 2.74 -7.78
N ILE A 121 -2.02 3.87 -8.44
CA ILE A 121 -2.80 3.93 -9.68
C ILE A 121 -2.20 3.00 -10.74
N VAL A 122 -0.88 3.06 -10.95
CA VAL A 122 -0.21 2.19 -11.92
C VAL A 122 -0.25 0.73 -11.49
N ALA A 123 0.03 0.42 -10.23
CA ALA A 123 -0.06 -0.95 -9.73
C ALA A 123 -1.45 -1.55 -9.95
N TRP A 124 -2.50 -0.82 -9.58
CA TRP A 124 -3.87 -1.28 -9.72
C TRP A 124 -4.31 -1.42 -11.18
N MET A 125 -3.81 -0.57 -12.08
CA MET A 125 -4.00 -0.79 -13.51
C MET A 125 -3.33 -2.09 -13.97
N PHE A 126 -2.12 -2.40 -13.50
CA PHE A 126 -1.50 -3.69 -13.83
C PHE A 126 -2.26 -4.88 -13.25
N LEU A 127 -2.65 -4.81 -11.97
CA LEU A 127 -3.41 -5.86 -11.29
C LEU A 127 -4.76 -6.12 -11.97
N ALA A 128 -5.41 -5.06 -12.45
CA ALA A 128 -6.63 -5.15 -13.24
C ALA A 128 -6.49 -6.12 -14.40
N PHE A 129 -5.38 -6.05 -15.15
CA PHE A 129 -5.13 -6.89 -16.31
C PHE A 129 -4.58 -8.28 -15.95
N LEU A 130 -3.94 -8.42 -14.79
CA LEU A 130 -3.35 -9.69 -14.35
C LEU A 130 -4.37 -10.67 -13.75
N LEU A 131 -5.51 -10.16 -13.27
CA LEU A 131 -6.56 -11.00 -12.69
C LEU A 131 -7.55 -11.42 -13.79
N PRO A 132 -7.60 -12.72 -14.16
CA PRO A 132 -8.43 -13.18 -15.27
C PRO A 132 -9.90 -13.08 -14.88
N GLU A 133 -10.62 -12.16 -15.53
CA GLU A 133 -12.05 -11.97 -15.34
C GLU A 133 -12.76 -12.13 -16.69
N LYS A 134 -13.93 -12.79 -16.67
CA LYS A 134 -14.67 -13.10 -17.89
C LYS A 134 -15.27 -11.85 -18.53
N ASP A 135 -15.79 -10.94 -17.69
CA ASP A 135 -16.53 -9.75 -18.13
C ASP A 135 -16.17 -8.52 -17.27
N ILE A 136 -16.39 -7.32 -17.82
CA ILE A 136 -16.14 -6.05 -17.11
C ILE A 136 -16.94 -5.97 -15.80
N LEU A 137 -18.16 -6.50 -15.77
CA LEU A 137 -19.00 -6.47 -14.57
C LEU A 137 -18.39 -7.32 -13.45
N SER A 138 -17.92 -8.55 -13.75
CA SER A 138 -17.30 -9.42 -12.74
C SER A 138 -16.00 -8.80 -12.23
N TRP A 139 -15.24 -8.19 -13.13
CA TRP A 139 -14.04 -7.44 -12.80
C TRP A 139 -14.31 -6.26 -11.85
N LEU A 140 -15.33 -5.44 -12.14
CA LEU A 140 -15.71 -4.31 -11.29
C LEU A 140 -16.19 -4.78 -9.91
N LEU A 141 -16.95 -5.88 -9.86
CA LEU A 141 -17.48 -6.44 -8.63
C LEU A 141 -16.39 -7.09 -7.77
N SER A 142 -15.38 -7.74 -8.36
CA SER A 142 -14.27 -8.32 -7.60
C SER A 142 -13.31 -7.26 -7.02
N HIS A 143 -13.23 -6.09 -7.67
CA HIS A 143 -12.32 -4.99 -7.30
C HIS A 143 -13.02 -3.78 -6.67
N TRP A 144 -14.29 -3.88 -6.29
CA TRP A 144 -15.11 -2.73 -5.91
C TRP A 144 -14.55 -1.91 -4.74
N VAL A 145 -13.89 -2.55 -3.78
CA VAL A 145 -13.21 -1.89 -2.66
C VAL A 145 -12.12 -0.94 -3.17
N VAL A 146 -11.36 -1.38 -4.19
CA VAL A 146 -10.33 -0.58 -4.86
C VAL A 146 -10.97 0.52 -5.70
N LEU A 147 -12.06 0.23 -6.42
CA LEU A 147 -12.79 1.24 -7.18
C LEU A 147 -13.27 2.40 -6.29
N ALA A 148 -13.63 2.13 -5.04
CA ALA A 148 -14.01 3.17 -4.09
C ALA A 148 -12.90 4.23 -3.91
N PHE A 149 -11.62 3.84 -3.93
CA PHE A 149 -10.49 4.79 -3.94
C PHE A 149 -10.54 5.72 -5.16
N PHE A 150 -10.70 5.16 -6.36
CA PHE A 150 -10.75 5.94 -7.60
C PHE A 150 -12.00 6.83 -7.67
N VAL A 151 -13.15 6.38 -7.16
CA VAL A 151 -14.34 7.22 -7.05
C VAL A 151 -14.09 8.39 -6.09
N GLY A 152 -13.49 8.13 -4.92
CA GLY A 152 -13.11 9.17 -3.97
C GLY A 152 -12.14 10.18 -4.57
N LEU A 153 -11.16 9.69 -5.34
CA LEU A 153 -10.19 10.50 -6.07
C LEU A 153 -10.87 11.47 -7.07
N LEU A 154 -11.77 10.95 -7.90
CA LEU A 154 -12.53 11.76 -8.85
C LEU A 154 -13.43 12.76 -8.12
N TRP A 155 -14.07 12.33 -7.03
CA TRP A 155 -14.95 13.17 -6.23
C TRP A 155 -14.20 14.35 -5.58
N GLY A 156 -12.99 14.12 -5.06
CA GLY A 156 -12.15 15.15 -4.47
C GLY A 156 -11.73 16.26 -5.42
N ARG A 157 -11.62 15.94 -6.72
CA ARG A 157 -11.36 16.94 -7.76
C ARG A 157 -12.52 17.94 -7.93
N TRP A 158 -13.76 17.46 -7.80
CA TRP A 158 -14.96 18.29 -7.96
C TRP A 158 -15.36 18.98 -6.66
N ARG A 159 -15.13 18.32 -5.53
CA ARG A 159 -15.55 18.80 -4.21
C ARG A 159 -14.43 18.55 -3.21
N PRO A 160 -13.59 19.54 -2.88
CA PRO A 160 -12.52 19.34 -1.91
C PRO A 160 -13.10 19.00 -0.52
N PRO A 161 -12.36 18.21 0.29
CA PRO A 161 -12.80 17.85 1.64
C PRO A 161 -12.94 19.12 2.52
N PRO A 162 -14.04 19.30 3.28
CA PRO A 162 -14.21 20.44 4.17
C PRO A 162 -13.17 20.50 5.30
N ARG A 163 -12.86 21.71 5.74
CA ARG A 163 -11.71 22.03 6.61
C ARG A 163 -11.83 21.55 8.07
N HIS A 164 -13.06 21.32 8.55
CA HIS A 164 -13.39 21.04 9.97
C HIS A 164 -14.18 19.72 10.09
N TRP A 165 -13.71 18.69 9.39
CA TRP A 165 -14.46 17.47 9.19
C TRP A 165 -14.16 16.41 10.24
N MET A 166 -15.20 15.81 10.79
CA MET A 166 -15.12 14.68 11.75
C MET A 166 -14.89 13.32 11.05
N LEU A 167 -14.95 13.25 9.72
CA LEU A 167 -14.78 12.01 8.96
C LEU A 167 -13.41 11.31 9.10
N PRO A 168 -12.27 12.02 9.30
CA PRO A 168 -11.00 11.35 9.60
C PRO A 168 -11.05 10.52 10.88
N ILE A 169 -11.91 10.89 11.84
CA ILE A 169 -12.10 10.14 13.09
C ILE A 169 -12.83 8.83 12.77
N ILE A 170 -13.95 8.87 12.04
CA ILE A 170 -14.70 7.68 11.65
C ILE A 170 -13.84 6.74 10.79
N GLN A 171 -13.13 7.30 9.81
CA GLN A 171 -12.22 6.55 8.96
C GLN A 171 -11.15 5.80 9.77
N MET A 172 -10.49 6.49 10.72
CA MET A 172 -9.37 5.94 11.48
C MET A 172 -9.79 5.03 12.64
N TRP A 173 -10.93 5.29 13.28
CA TRP A 173 -11.35 4.60 14.52
C TRP A 173 -12.49 3.61 14.32
N ILE A 174 -13.15 3.60 13.16
CA ILE A 174 -14.23 2.65 12.87
C ILE A 174 -13.86 1.84 11.62
N CYS A 175 -13.69 2.51 10.48
CA CYS A 175 -13.48 1.80 9.21
C CYS A 175 -12.14 1.06 9.18
N ALA A 176 -11.05 1.72 9.56
CA ALA A 176 -9.72 1.13 9.59
C ALA A 176 -9.63 -0.12 10.50
N PRO A 177 -10.01 -0.08 11.80
CA PRO A 177 -9.94 -1.26 12.66
C PRO A 177 -10.71 -2.45 12.10
N ILE A 178 -11.96 -2.25 11.67
CA ILE A 178 -12.80 -3.33 11.13
C ILE A 178 -12.14 -3.94 9.89
N PHE A 179 -11.67 -3.10 8.97
CA PHE A 179 -11.03 -3.56 7.75
C PHE A 179 -9.72 -4.32 8.03
N PHE A 180 -8.81 -3.71 8.79
CA PHE A 180 -7.46 -4.25 9.04
C PHE A 180 -7.43 -5.46 9.98
N ILE A 181 -8.30 -5.52 10.99
CA ILE A 181 -8.42 -6.69 11.87
C ILE A 181 -8.89 -7.89 11.06
N VAL A 182 -9.95 -7.74 10.28
CA VAL A 182 -10.48 -8.85 9.46
C VAL A 182 -9.49 -9.26 8.37
N LEU A 183 -8.77 -8.29 7.79
CA LEU A 183 -7.69 -8.57 6.85
C LEU A 183 -6.60 -9.42 7.49
N GLY A 184 -6.16 -9.08 8.71
CA GLY A 184 -5.20 -9.88 9.49
C GLY A 184 -5.76 -11.25 9.88
N TRP A 185 -7.03 -11.33 10.29
CA TRP A 185 -7.69 -12.57 10.73
C TRP A 185 -7.65 -13.65 9.66
N LYS A 186 -7.85 -13.29 8.38
CA LYS A 186 -7.86 -14.28 7.28
C LYS A 186 -6.49 -14.92 7.01
N ILE A 187 -5.41 -14.43 7.61
CA ILE A 187 -4.03 -14.80 7.26
C ILE A 187 -3.52 -15.84 8.25
N ASN A 188 -3.29 -17.07 7.78
CA ASN A 188 -2.60 -18.09 8.55
C ASN A 188 -1.08 -17.99 8.33
N ILE A 189 -0.43 -17.01 8.97
CA ILE A 189 1.02 -16.78 8.79
C ILE A 189 1.82 -18.00 9.23
N LEU A 190 1.50 -18.61 10.38
CA LEU A 190 2.37 -19.61 11.00
C LEU A 190 2.53 -20.88 10.14
N HIS A 191 1.48 -21.31 9.45
CA HIS A 191 1.56 -22.49 8.60
C HIS A 191 2.13 -22.19 7.20
N LEU A 192 1.99 -20.96 6.71
CA LEU A 192 2.41 -20.56 5.37
C LEU A 192 3.84 -20.02 5.34
N PHE A 193 4.41 -19.61 6.47
CA PHE A 193 5.61 -18.79 6.49
C PHE A 193 6.91 -19.57 6.28
N SER A 194 7.73 -19.06 5.35
CA SER A 194 9.11 -19.51 5.10
C SER A 194 10.08 -18.36 5.28
N TRP A 195 11.02 -18.49 6.21
CA TRP A 195 12.08 -17.49 6.45
C TRP A 195 12.91 -17.21 5.19
N LYS A 196 13.12 -18.23 4.35
CA LYS A 196 13.86 -18.10 3.10
C LYS A 196 13.09 -17.25 2.09
N THR A 197 11.81 -17.54 1.88
CA THR A 197 10.95 -16.80 0.95
C THR A 197 10.80 -15.34 1.41
N PHE A 198 10.54 -15.13 2.70
CA PHE A 198 10.44 -13.79 3.28
C PHE A 198 11.75 -13.02 3.16
N GLY A 199 12.88 -13.59 3.58
CA GLY A 199 14.18 -12.92 3.54
C GLY A 199 14.57 -12.49 2.12
N TRP A 200 14.28 -13.32 1.12
CA TRP A 200 14.54 -13.00 -0.28
C TRP A 200 13.65 -11.88 -0.80
N ILE A 201 12.33 -11.99 -0.61
CA ILE A 201 11.38 -10.94 -0.99
C ILE A 201 11.73 -9.63 -0.28
N PHE A 202 11.98 -9.67 1.02
CA PHE A 202 12.34 -8.50 1.82
C PHE A 202 13.61 -7.82 1.32
N GLY A 203 14.68 -8.59 1.09
CA GLY A 203 15.94 -8.07 0.59
C GLY A 203 15.77 -7.37 -0.76
N VAL A 204 15.15 -8.05 -1.74
CA VAL A 204 14.93 -7.48 -3.07
C VAL A 204 14.01 -6.27 -3.02
N ALA A 205 12.90 -6.37 -2.28
CA ALA A 205 11.91 -5.31 -2.10
C ALA A 205 12.52 -4.03 -1.54
N VAL A 206 13.22 -4.12 -0.42
CA VAL A 206 13.76 -2.96 0.29
C VAL A 206 14.94 -2.37 -0.48
N LEU A 207 15.87 -3.20 -0.95
CA LEU A 207 17.07 -2.70 -1.64
C LEU A 207 16.70 -2.01 -2.95
N SER A 208 15.89 -2.66 -3.79
CA SER A 208 15.49 -2.07 -5.08
C SER A 208 14.74 -0.76 -4.89
N LYS A 209 13.85 -0.69 -3.89
CA LYS A 209 12.99 0.47 -3.67
C LYS A 209 13.69 1.60 -2.96
N VAL A 210 14.41 1.34 -1.89
CA VAL A 210 15.14 2.38 -1.15
C VAL A 210 16.28 2.93 -2.00
N LEU A 211 17.11 2.07 -2.59
CA LEU A 211 18.23 2.53 -3.43
C LEU A 211 17.74 3.17 -4.72
N GLY A 212 16.76 2.56 -5.41
CA GLY A 212 16.18 3.11 -6.63
C GLY A 212 15.59 4.48 -6.41
N THR A 213 14.72 4.62 -5.40
CA THR A 213 14.11 5.92 -5.05
C THR A 213 15.17 6.95 -4.67
N TYR A 214 16.16 6.56 -3.86
CA TYR A 214 17.21 7.47 -3.40
C TYR A 214 18.05 8.00 -4.56
N VAL A 215 18.56 7.11 -5.42
CA VAL A 215 19.40 7.47 -6.57
C VAL A 215 18.64 8.42 -7.50
N PHE A 216 17.40 8.07 -7.86
CA PHE A 216 16.61 8.90 -8.77
C PHE A 216 16.15 10.21 -8.13
N ALA A 217 15.87 10.25 -6.82
CA ALA A 217 15.60 11.49 -6.09
C ALA A 217 16.84 12.41 -6.06
N ARG A 218 18.05 11.85 -5.93
CA ARG A 218 19.30 12.62 -6.02
C ARG A 218 19.53 13.17 -7.43
N ILE A 219 19.29 12.37 -8.47
CA ILE A 219 19.36 12.81 -9.88
C ILE A 219 18.32 13.91 -10.15
N ALA A 220 17.16 13.84 -9.49
CA ALA A 220 16.13 14.88 -9.54
C ALA A 220 16.46 16.13 -8.70
N GLY A 221 17.65 16.21 -8.11
CA GLY A 221 18.16 17.39 -7.40
C GLY A 221 17.78 17.50 -5.92
N GLN A 222 17.11 16.50 -5.33
CA GLN A 222 16.78 16.52 -3.89
C GLN A 222 18.03 16.41 -3.04
N LYS A 223 18.10 17.11 -1.91
CA LYS A 223 19.23 16.96 -0.97
C LYS A 223 19.29 15.52 -0.42
N HIS A 224 20.45 15.10 0.10
CA HIS A 224 20.61 13.76 0.66
C HIS A 224 19.56 13.42 1.73
N ALA A 225 19.29 14.33 2.67
CA ALA A 225 18.29 14.13 3.71
C ALA A 225 16.87 13.97 3.14
N GLU A 226 16.48 14.82 2.18
CA GLU A 226 15.17 14.77 1.52
C GLU A 226 15.00 13.49 0.70
N ALA A 227 16.01 13.12 -0.09
CA ALA A 227 16.01 11.89 -0.89
C ALA A 227 15.91 10.64 0.01
N PHE A 228 16.62 10.64 1.14
CA PHE A 228 16.59 9.54 2.11
C PHE A 228 15.22 9.42 2.78
N ASN A 229 14.68 10.52 3.32
CA ASN A 229 13.34 10.54 3.90
C ASN A 229 12.27 10.08 2.90
N LEU A 230 12.32 10.59 1.66
CA LEU A 230 11.39 10.21 0.58
C LEU A 230 11.47 8.72 0.26
N SER A 231 12.68 8.15 0.24
CA SER A 231 12.89 6.72 -0.07
C SER A 231 12.27 5.81 0.97
N PHE A 232 12.42 6.14 2.26
CA PHE A 232 11.79 5.36 3.34
C PHE A 232 10.29 5.55 3.42
N LEU A 233 9.79 6.77 3.14
CA LEU A 233 8.36 7.02 3.05
C LEU A 233 7.70 6.24 1.91
N LEU A 234 8.34 6.17 0.73
CA LEU A 234 7.82 5.40 -0.40
C LEU A 234 8.06 3.90 -0.26
N ASN A 235 9.02 3.47 0.56
CA ASN A 235 9.21 2.06 0.91
C ASN A 235 8.14 1.53 1.87
N ALA A 236 7.44 2.40 2.61
CA ALA A 236 6.37 1.96 3.49
C ALA A 236 5.26 1.30 2.69
N ARG A 237 5.00 0.03 2.99
CA ARG A 237 3.88 -0.73 2.43
C ARG A 237 2.86 -1.04 3.53
N GLY A 238 1.80 -1.77 3.19
CA GLY A 238 0.68 -1.95 4.11
C GLY A 238 -0.58 -2.37 3.37
N ALA A 239 -1.68 -1.68 3.67
CA ALA A 239 -3.04 -2.04 3.24
C ALA A 239 -3.18 -2.48 1.78
N MET A 240 -2.72 -1.64 0.86
CA MET A 240 -2.93 -1.85 -0.58
C MET A 240 -2.16 -3.05 -1.10
N GLU A 241 -0.93 -3.26 -0.61
CA GLU A 241 -0.12 -4.45 -0.94
C GLU A 241 -0.79 -5.71 -0.39
N ILE A 242 -1.24 -5.70 0.87
CA ILE A 242 -1.86 -6.86 1.50
C ILE A 242 -3.17 -7.23 0.77
N LEU A 243 -3.96 -6.23 0.40
CA LEU A 243 -5.21 -6.43 -0.34
C LEU A 243 -4.93 -6.99 -1.75
N ALA A 244 -3.95 -6.45 -2.46
CA ALA A 244 -3.50 -7.00 -3.74
C ALA A 244 -3.03 -8.46 -3.58
N ALA A 245 -2.17 -8.73 -2.60
CA ALA A 245 -1.63 -10.07 -2.33
C ALA A 245 -2.74 -11.06 -1.99
N SER A 246 -3.77 -10.62 -1.24
CA SER A 246 -4.94 -11.44 -0.93
C SER A 246 -5.70 -11.83 -2.20
N TYR A 247 -5.91 -10.89 -3.12
CA TYR A 247 -6.57 -11.20 -4.39
C TYR A 247 -5.78 -12.20 -5.22
N ALA A 248 -4.46 -12.03 -5.35
CA ALA A 248 -3.65 -13.00 -6.09
C ALA A 248 -3.60 -14.37 -5.43
N TYR A 249 -3.55 -14.43 -4.10
CA TYR A 249 -3.58 -15.70 -3.40
C TYR A 249 -4.92 -16.43 -3.63
N ASN A 250 -6.04 -15.72 -3.54
CA ASN A 250 -7.36 -16.28 -3.82
C ASN A 250 -7.52 -16.70 -5.29
N ALA A 251 -6.88 -15.98 -6.22
CA ALA A 251 -6.82 -16.32 -7.64
C ALA A 251 -5.75 -17.38 -7.96
N GLN A 252 -5.07 -17.94 -6.95
CA GLN A 252 -4.01 -18.95 -7.08
C GLN A 252 -2.80 -18.50 -7.94
N LEU A 253 -2.58 -17.19 -8.05
CA LEU A 253 -1.44 -16.60 -8.78
C LEU A 253 -0.15 -16.55 -7.95
N ILE A 254 -0.27 -16.62 -6.63
CA ILE A 254 0.86 -16.72 -5.71
C ILE A 254 0.62 -17.85 -4.71
N SER A 255 1.71 -18.48 -4.28
CA SER A 255 1.70 -19.47 -3.21
C SER A 255 1.46 -18.82 -1.85
N GLY A 256 1.01 -19.62 -0.88
CA GLY A 256 0.71 -19.13 0.46
C GLY A 256 1.93 -18.56 1.20
N ASP A 257 3.13 -19.08 0.94
CA ASP A 257 4.38 -18.58 1.53
C ASP A 257 4.78 -17.21 0.98
N VAL A 258 4.56 -16.96 -0.32
CA VAL A 258 4.73 -15.63 -0.94
C VAL A 258 3.69 -14.66 -0.37
N PHE A 259 2.43 -15.10 -0.24
CA PHE A 259 1.39 -14.28 0.38
C PHE A 259 1.77 -13.86 1.81
N ALA A 260 2.15 -14.82 2.66
CA ALA A 260 2.59 -14.54 4.04
C ALA A 260 3.82 -13.63 4.08
N ALA A 261 4.77 -13.82 3.17
CA ALA A 261 5.95 -12.96 3.06
C ALA A 261 5.60 -11.51 2.68
N LEU A 262 4.70 -11.29 1.71
CA LEU A 262 4.24 -9.96 1.31
C LEU A 262 3.46 -9.25 2.44
N VAL A 263 2.66 -10.00 3.22
CA VAL A 263 1.98 -9.46 4.40
C VAL A 263 2.99 -8.97 5.43
N LEU A 264 3.97 -9.81 5.77
CA LEU A 264 5.00 -9.47 6.75
C LEU A 264 5.88 -8.31 6.26
N LEU A 265 6.18 -8.27 4.97
CA LEU A 265 6.91 -7.18 4.32
C LEU A 265 6.18 -5.85 4.49
N GLY A 266 4.86 -5.83 4.30
CA GLY A 266 4.02 -4.66 4.57
C GLY A 266 4.18 -4.12 5.98
N LEU A 267 4.16 -5.02 6.97
CA LEU A 267 4.31 -4.66 8.38
C LEU A 267 5.72 -4.16 8.71
N VAL A 268 6.76 -4.88 8.28
CA VAL A 268 8.16 -4.55 8.62
C VAL A 268 8.60 -3.25 7.94
N THR A 269 8.30 -3.07 6.65
CA THR A 269 8.68 -1.85 5.92
C THR A 269 8.02 -0.59 6.47
N ALA A 270 6.77 -0.70 6.92
CA ALA A 270 6.08 0.40 7.60
C ALA A 270 6.76 0.78 8.92
N LEU A 271 7.21 -0.21 9.71
CA LEU A 271 7.97 0.02 10.95
C LEU A 271 9.35 0.66 10.67
N MET A 272 10.03 0.25 9.60
CA MET A 272 11.33 0.81 9.20
C MET A 272 11.25 2.29 8.82
N ALA A 273 10.14 2.74 8.23
CA ALA A 273 9.99 4.12 7.78
C ALA A 273 9.90 5.14 8.94
N ILE A 274 9.31 4.74 10.08
CA ILE A 274 9.02 5.64 11.21
C ILE A 274 10.26 6.26 11.88
N PRO A 275 11.27 5.50 12.34
CA PRO A 275 12.44 6.08 13.02
C PRO A 275 13.34 6.85 12.05
N THR A 276 13.25 6.52 10.76
CA THR A 276 14.20 6.97 9.74
C THR A 276 13.89 8.36 9.21
N VAL A 277 12.60 8.72 9.17
CA VAL A 277 12.16 10.05 8.73
C VAL A 277 12.45 11.07 9.84
N LYS A 278 13.42 11.94 9.54
CA LYS A 278 13.83 13.06 10.40
C LYS A 278 13.05 14.33 10.03
N GLU A 279 12.77 15.15 11.04
CA GLU A 279 12.19 16.50 10.91
C GLU A 279 13.12 17.46 10.15
#